data_AF-A0A497K345-F1
#
_entry.id   AF-A0A497K345-F1
#
_cell.length_a   1.000
_cell.length_b   1.000
_cell.length_c   1.000
_cell.angle_alpha   90.00
_cell.angle_beta   90.00
_cell.angle_gamma   90.00
#
_symmetry.space_group_name_H-M   'P 1'
#
loop_
_entity.id
_entity.type
_entity.pdbx_description
1 polymer ?
#
loop_
_entity_poly.entity_id
_entity_poly.type
_entity_poly.pdbx_seq_one_letter_code
_entity_poly.pdbx_strand_id
1 'polypeptide(L)' 'EEDDGEGISQGMVYGTPIRIIRQPYFGAIGVVHSLPVELQRLESESAVRVIRIELDGGEVVTVPRANVEIIEE' A
#
# COMPACT_ATOMS: atom_id res chain seq x y z
N GLU A 1 -2.31 -22.64 -11.68
CA GLU A 1 -3.40 -21.65 -11.64
C GLU A 1 -2.76 -20.30 -11.46
N GLU A 2 -3.01 -19.45 -12.45
CA GLU A 2 -2.51 -18.09 -12.61
C GLU A 2 -2.89 -17.22 -11.40
N ASP A 3 -1.92 -16.47 -10.87
CA ASP A 3 -2.21 -15.10 -10.41
C ASP A 3 -0.96 -14.24 -10.61
N ASP A 4 -1.09 -13.40 -11.64
CA ASP A 4 -0.20 -12.35 -12.10
C ASP A 4 0.23 -11.41 -10.96
N GLY A 5 1.46 -11.59 -10.48
CA GLY A 5 2.15 -10.63 -9.60
C GLY A 5 3.44 -10.06 -10.19
N GLU A 6 3.74 -10.31 -11.47
CA GLU A 6 4.91 -9.75 -12.16
C GLU A 6 4.72 -8.25 -12.44
N GLY A 7 4.98 -7.48 -11.39
CA GLY A 7 4.97 -6.04 -11.40
C GLY A 7 5.39 -5.48 -10.05
N ILE A 8 6.31 -6.18 -9.36
CA ILE A 8 7.08 -5.64 -8.24
C ILE A 8 7.71 -4.33 -8.68
N SER A 9 6.97 -3.24 -8.44
CA SER A 9 7.49 -1.89 -8.53
C SER A 9 8.63 -1.80 -7.55
N GLN A 10 9.83 -2.00 -8.09
CA GLN A 10 11.17 -1.82 -7.54
C GLN A 10 11.14 -0.97 -6.25
N GLY A 11 11.06 -1.61 -5.08
CA GLY A 11 11.17 -0.96 -3.77
C GLY A 11 10.11 -1.29 -2.72
N MET A 12 8.89 -1.70 -3.08
CA MET A 12 7.80 -1.94 -2.11
C MET A 12 7.35 -3.40 -2.14
N VAL A 13 7.75 -4.19 -1.14
CA VAL A 13 7.42 -5.62 -0.97
C VAL A 13 6.74 -5.86 0.37
N TYR A 14 6.19 -7.05 0.60
CA TYR A 14 5.67 -7.43 1.91
C TYR A 14 6.74 -7.23 3.00
N GLY A 15 6.36 -6.59 4.11
CA GLY A 15 7.26 -6.28 5.21
C GLY A 15 8.12 -5.04 5.02
N THR A 16 8.06 -4.35 3.87
CA THR A 16 8.75 -3.05 3.71
C THR A 16 8.20 -2.04 4.71
N PRO A 17 9.06 -1.38 5.52
CA PRO A 17 8.64 -0.32 6.42
C PRO A 17 8.28 0.92 5.62
N ILE A 18 7.11 1.48 5.89
CA ILE A 18 6.57 2.63 5.18
C ILE A 18 5.92 3.60 6.17
N ARG A 19 5.93 4.89 5.80
CA ARG A 19 5.26 5.96 6.55
C ARG A 19 4.14 6.54 5.72
N ILE A 20 3.00 6.77 6.36
CA ILE A 20 1.88 7.45 5.72
C ILE A 20 2.11 8.96 5.75
N ILE A 21 2.15 9.59 4.58
CA ILE A 21 2.45 11.01 4.38
C ILE A 21 1.22 11.87 4.13
N ARG A 22 0.01 11.29 4.20
CA ARG A 22 -1.26 11.99 3.98
C ARG A 22 -2.35 11.53 4.95
N GLN A 23 -3.36 12.37 5.12
CA GLN A 23 -4.55 12.04 5.91
C GLN A 23 -5.32 10.82 5.34
N PRO A 24 -6.10 10.10 6.16
CA PRO A 24 -6.35 10.36 7.59
C PRO A 24 -5.23 9.89 8.54
N TYR A 25 -4.33 9.01 8.08
CA TYR A 25 -3.30 8.38 8.91
C TYR A 25 -1.93 9.08 8.84
N PHE A 26 -1.90 10.40 8.64
CA PHE A 26 -0.65 11.14 8.49
C PHE A 26 0.30 10.90 9.68
N GLY A 27 1.55 10.52 9.39
CA GLY A 27 2.57 10.23 10.39
C GLY A 27 2.50 8.81 10.96
N ALA A 28 1.50 8.00 10.61
CA ALA A 28 1.44 6.61 11.02
C ALA A 28 2.55 5.80 10.32
N ILE A 29 3.15 4.88 11.08
CA ILE A 29 4.19 3.96 10.61
C ILE A 29 3.60 2.56 10.59
N GLY A 30 3.92 1.82 9.55
CA GLY A 30 3.51 0.44 9.42
C GLY A 30 4.39 -0.31 8.43
N VAL A 31 3.99 -1.54 8.16
CA VAL A 31 4.65 -2.40 7.18
C VAL A 31 3.66 -2.81 6.10
N VAL A 32 4.16 -3.03 4.90
CA VAL A 32 3.33 -3.51 3.79
C VAL A 32 2.80 -4.90 4.13
N HIS A 33 1.49 -5.02 4.29
CA HIS A 33 0.80 -6.26 4.62
C HIS A 33 0.36 -7.02 3.35
N SER A 34 -0.03 -6.29 2.31
CA SER A 34 -0.41 -6.91 1.04
C SER A 34 -0.43 -5.84 -0.06
N LEU A 35 0.01 -6.21 -1.24
CA LEU A 35 -0.07 -5.40 -2.45
C LEU A 35 -1.16 -6.00 -3.32
N PRO A 36 -2.47 -5.74 -3.05
CA PRO A 36 -3.51 -6.22 -3.93
C PRO A 36 -3.27 -5.62 -5.32
N VAL A 37 -2.95 -6.50 -6.27
CA VAL A 37 -2.76 -6.20 -7.70
C VAL A 37 -4.08 -5.93 -8.41
N GLU A 38 -5.21 -6.27 -7.78
CA GLU A 38 -6.54 -6.01 -8.32
C GLU A 38 -6.86 -4.52 -8.33
N LEU A 39 -6.97 -3.98 -9.55
CA LEU A 39 -7.56 -2.68 -9.83
C LEU A 39 -9.00 -2.67 -9.30
N GLN A 40 -9.23 -2.08 -8.13
CA GLN A 40 -10.60 -1.82 -7.71
C GLN A 40 -11.23 -0.80 -8.67
N ARG A 41 -12.21 -1.24 -9.45
CA ARG A 41 -13.09 -0.35 -10.23
C ARG A 41 -13.91 0.48 -9.25
N LEU A 42 -13.40 1.63 -8.87
CA LEU A 42 -14.23 2.70 -8.34
C LEU A 42 -15.10 3.22 -9.50
N GLU A 43 -16.38 3.49 -9.24
CA GLU A 43 -17.41 3.95 -10.19
C GLU A 43 -17.12 5.31 -10.88
N SER A 44 -15.86 5.75 -10.92
CA SER A 44 -15.42 6.99 -11.53
C SER A 44 -14.02 6.81 -12.10
N GLU A 45 -13.94 6.61 -13.42
CA GLU A 45 -12.88 6.94 -14.40
C GLU A 45 -11.37 6.94 -14.04
N SER A 46 -10.92 6.45 -12.89
CA SER A 46 -9.49 6.40 -12.56
C SER A 46 -9.17 5.29 -11.57
N ALA A 47 -8.44 4.29 -12.06
CA ALA A 47 -7.92 3.22 -11.24
C ALA A 47 -6.72 3.72 -10.41
N VAL A 48 -6.90 3.79 -9.09
CA VAL A 48 -5.82 4.17 -8.16
C VAL A 48 -5.19 2.90 -7.62
N ARG A 49 -3.86 2.82 -7.67
CA ARG A 49 -3.11 1.73 -7.05
C ARG A 49 -3.17 1.90 -5.53
N VAL A 50 -3.79 0.95 -4.86
CA VAL A 50 -3.90 0.90 -3.39
C VAL A 50 -2.96 -0.17 -2.83
N ILE A 51 -2.60 -0.01 -1.57
CA ILE A 51 -1.80 -0.96 -0.82
C ILE A 51 -2.44 -1.18 0.56
N ARG A 52 -2.29 -2.38 1.11
CA ARG A 52 -2.67 -2.68 2.50
C ARG A 52 -1.44 -2.61 3.38
N ILE A 53 -1.55 -1.85 4.46
CA ILE A 53 -0.48 -1.64 5.43
C ILE A 53 -1.00 -2.08 6.79
N GLU A 54 -0.19 -2.84 7.49
CA GLU A 54 -0.39 -3.14 8.90
C GLU A 54 0.31 -2.05 9.71
N LEU A 55 -0.49 -1.24 10.39
CA LEU A 55 0.00 -0.23 11.32
C LEU A 55 0.50 -0.90 12.60
N ASP A 56 1.39 -0.23 13.33
CA ASP A 56 1.99 -0.72 14.58
C ASP A 56 0.94 -1.16 15.64
N GLY A 57 -0.28 -0.63 15.57
CA GLY A 57 -1.41 -1.04 16.41
C GLY A 57 -2.11 -2.36 16.02
N GLY A 58 -1.62 -3.07 15.02
CA GLY A 58 -2.23 -4.30 14.48
C GLY A 58 -3.45 -4.05 13.57
N GLU A 59 -3.73 -2.79 13.23
CA GLU A 59 -4.80 -2.41 12.31
C GLU A 59 -4.29 -2.45 10.87
N VAL A 60 -5.00 -3.15 9.98
CA VAL A 60 -4.68 -3.18 8.55
C VAL A 60 -5.53 -2.15 7.81
N VAL A 61 -4.88 -1.14 7.25
CA VAL A 61 -5.52 -0.05 6.50
C VAL A 61 -5.20 -0.13 5.02
N THR A 62 -6.17 0.21 4.17
CA THR A 62 -5.98 0.34 2.72
C THR A 62 -5.83 1.81 2.37
N VAL A 63 -4.70 2.19 1.77
CA VAL A 63 -4.46 3.57 1.31
C VAL A 63 -3.86 3.57 -0.10
N PRO A 64 -4.02 4.66 -0.87
CA PRO A 64 -3.32 4.83 -2.13
C PRO A 64 -1.81 4.72 -1.97
N ARG A 65 -1.12 4.11 -2.92
CA ARG A 65 0.36 4.07 -2.94
C ARG A 65 0.96 5.48 -2.92
N ALA A 66 0.26 6.46 -3.48
CA ALA A 66 0.66 7.87 -3.48
C ALA A 66 0.61 8.54 -2.09
N ASN A 67 -0.02 7.90 -1.09
CA ASN A 67 -0.17 8.43 0.26
C ASN A 67 0.92 7.90 1.21
N VAL A 68 1.88 7.11 0.72
CA VAL A 68 2.93 6.52 1.54
C VAL A 68 4.32 6.77 0.95
N GLU A 69 5.33 6.73 1.82
CA GLU A 69 6.74 6.71 1.46
C GLU A 69 7.43 5.47 2.06
N ILE A 70 8.45 4.94 1.39
CA ILE A 70 9.30 3.88 1.95
C ILE A 70 10.28 4.54 2.92
N ILE A 71 10.43 3.92 4.08
CA ILE A 71 11.46 4.30 5.03
C ILE A 71 12.72 3.52 4.62
N GLU A 72 13.62 4.17 3.89
CA GLU A 72 14.97 3.66 3.67
C GLU A 72 15.84 4.06 4.88
N GLU A 73 16.55 3.10 5.45
CA GLU A 73 17.52 3.32 6.53
C GLU A 73 18.83 3.91 5.99
#